data_AF-A0A841E8F5-F1
#
_entry.id   AF-A0A841E8F5-F1
#
_cell.length_a   1.000
_cell.length_b   1.000
_cell.length_c   1.000
_cell.angle_alpha   90.00
_cell.angle_beta   90.00
_cell.angle_gamma   90.00
#
_symmetry.space_group_name_H-M   'P 1'
#
loop_
_entity.id
_entity.type
_entity.pdbx_description
1 polymer ?
#
loop_
_entity_poly.entity_id
_entity_poly.type
_entity_poly.pdbx_seq_one_letter_code
_entity_poly.pdbx_strand_id
1 'polypeptide(L)'
;MAHPYVHVRSPDLFAELIRIADVTRSQLARRAHCSKAHITLISQGKRGCNPRVAWRIANTLGATVDELFTESKEGEPGGGDPTSIVAA
;
A
#
# COMPACT_ATOMS: atom_id res chain seq x y z
N MET A 1 10.49 21.25 -0.89
CA MET A 1 9.93 20.59 0.30
C MET A 1 9.75 19.11 -0.04
N ALA A 2 10.55 18.22 0.55
CA ALA A 2 10.36 16.78 0.38
C ALA A 2 9.13 16.39 1.20
N HIS A 3 8.04 15.98 0.53
CA HIS A 3 6.90 15.39 1.24
C HIS A 3 7.27 13.97 1.64
N PRO A 4 7.01 13.56 2.90
CA PRO A 4 7.29 12.19 3.32
C PRO A 4 6.49 11.21 2.44
N TYR A 5 7.17 10.18 1.96
CA TYR A 5 6.51 9.07 1.28
C TYR A 5 5.78 8.21 2.31
N VAL A 6 4.62 7.68 1.93
CA VAL A 6 3.85 6.73 2.75
C VAL A 6 3.87 5.35 2.11
N HIS A 7 3.83 4.32 2.93
CA HIS A 7 3.87 2.91 2.54
C HIS A 7 2.59 2.20 2.94
N VAL A 8 2.22 1.16 2.22
CA VAL A 8 1.07 0.32 2.58
C VAL A 8 1.33 -0.34 3.92
N ARG A 9 0.37 -0.26 4.85
CA ARG A 9 0.47 -0.90 6.18
C ARG A 9 0.48 -2.42 6.09
N SER A 10 -0.41 -2.97 5.27
CA SER A 10 -0.55 -4.41 5.07
C SER A 10 -0.89 -4.71 3.60
N PRO A 11 -0.04 -5.47 2.89
CA PRO A 11 -0.34 -5.98 1.55
C PRO A 11 -1.66 -6.74 1.48
N ASP A 12 -1.99 -7.51 2.53
CA ASP A 12 -3.20 -8.31 2.61
C ASP A 12 -4.45 -7.44 2.73
N LEU A 13 -4.41 -6.42 3.60
CA LEU A 13 -5.48 -5.42 3.72
C LEU A 13 -5.71 -4.70 2.38
N PHE A 14 -4.63 -4.32 1.70
CA PHE A 14 -4.71 -3.66 0.40
C PHE A 14 -5.36 -4.56 -0.66
N ALA A 15 -5.02 -5.85 -0.67
CA ALA A 15 -5.62 -6.82 -1.57
C ALA A 15 -7.11 -7.04 -1.29
N GLU A 16 -7.50 -7.13 -0.01
CA GLU A 16 -8.89 -7.31 0.37
C GLU A 16 -9.74 -6.08 0.03
N LEU A 17 -9.24 -4.86 0.29
CA LEU A 17 -9.94 -3.63 -0.10
C LEU A 17 -10.10 -3.50 -1.62
N ILE A 18 -9.11 -3.94 -2.41
CA ILE A 18 -9.25 -4.02 -3.87
C ILE A 18 -10.41 -4.94 -4.27
N ARG A 19 -10.55 -6.07 -3.59
CA ARG A 19 -11.61 -7.06 -3.85
C ARG A 19 -12.98 -6.52 -3.45
N ILE A 20 -13.09 -5.88 -2.29
CA ILE A 20 -14.32 -5.25 -1.79
C ILE A 20 -14.76 -4.09 -2.71
N ALA A 21 -13.83 -3.26 -3.15
CA ALA A 21 -14.11 -2.14 -4.05
C ALA A 21 -14.42 -2.56 -5.49
N ASP A 22 -14.30 -3.85 -5.81
CA ASP A 22 -14.53 -4.45 -7.13
C ASP A 22 -13.79 -3.70 -8.27
N VAL A 23 -12.52 -3.37 -8.03
CA VAL A 23 -11.67 -2.68 -9.01
C VAL A 23 -10.45 -3.51 -9.38
N THR A 24 -10.13 -3.52 -10.66
CA THR A 24 -8.85 -4.06 -11.13
C THR A 24 -7.70 -3.12 -10.81
N ARG A 25 -6.47 -3.65 -10.69
CA ARG A 25 -5.24 -2.83 -10.54
C ARG A 25 -5.07 -1.78 -11.65
N SER A 26 -5.54 -2.06 -12.87
CA SER A 26 -5.50 -1.11 -13.98
C SER A 26 -6.53 0.03 -13.85
N GLN A 27 -7.71 -0.25 -13.29
CA GLN A 27 -8.69 0.79 -12.98
C GLN A 27 -8.22 1.65 -11.80
N LEU A 28 -7.68 1.02 -10.76
CA LEU A 28 -7.10 1.72 -9.61
C LEU A 28 -5.96 2.65 -10.05
N ALA A 29 -5.04 2.17 -10.88
CA ALA A 29 -3.92 2.98 -11.40
C ALA A 29 -4.41 4.22 -12.17
N ARG A 30 -5.43 4.05 -13.02
CA ARG A 30 -6.06 5.17 -13.75
C ARG A 30 -6.68 6.20 -12.80
N ARG A 31 -7.44 5.76 -11.80
CA ARG A 31 -8.07 6.64 -10.80
C ARG A 31 -7.05 7.33 -9.89
N ALA A 32 -5.93 6.66 -9.61
CA ALA A 32 -4.80 7.23 -8.86
C ALA A 32 -3.88 8.13 -9.70
N HIS A 33 -4.08 8.19 -11.02
CA HIS A 33 -3.19 8.84 -11.99
C HIS A 33 -1.74 8.36 -11.90
N CYS A 34 -1.55 7.03 -11.88
CA CYS A 34 -0.22 6.42 -11.91
C CYS A 34 -0.22 5.18 -12.80
N SER A 35 0.96 4.57 -12.98
CA SER A 35 1.07 3.35 -13.78
C SER A 35 0.62 2.11 -13.00
N LYS A 36 0.17 1.07 -13.72
CA LYS A 36 -0.18 -0.23 -13.11
C LYS A 36 1.00 -0.83 -12.35
N ALA A 37 2.22 -0.70 -12.89
CA ALA A 37 3.44 -1.17 -12.24
C ALA A 37 3.69 -0.44 -10.90
N HIS A 38 3.38 0.85 -10.82
CA HIS A 38 3.48 1.61 -9.58
C HIS A 38 2.53 1.06 -8.51
N ILE A 39 1.26 0.81 -8.85
CA ILE A 39 0.30 0.16 -7.93
C ILE A 39 0.79 -1.22 -7.49
N THR A 40 1.33 -2.04 -8.40
CA THR A 40 1.87 -3.36 -8.04
C THR A 40 2.99 -3.24 -7.00
N LEU A 41 3.95 -2.32 -7.20
CA LEU A 41 5.05 -2.13 -6.25
C LEU A 41 4.58 -1.59 -4.89
N ILE A 42 3.59 -0.68 -4.89
CA ILE A 42 2.95 -0.18 -3.66
C ILE A 42 2.27 -1.33 -2.91
N SER A 43 1.46 -2.15 -3.61
CA SER A 43 0.75 -3.27 -2.99
C SER A 43 1.65 -4.35 -2.40
N GLN A 44 2.90 -4.43 -2.87
CA GLN A 44 3.92 -5.35 -2.37
C GLN A 44 4.77 -4.73 -1.24
N GLY A 45 4.50 -3.49 -0.83
CA GLY A 45 5.32 -2.74 0.15
C GLY A 45 6.70 -2.32 -0.37
N LYS A 46 7.07 -2.68 -1.61
CA LYS A 46 8.39 -2.42 -2.22
C LYS A 46 8.65 -0.96 -2.56
N ARG A 47 7.59 -0.13 -2.56
CA ARG A 47 7.68 1.29 -2.93
C ARG A 47 6.63 2.10 -2.17
N GLY A 48 7.07 3.21 -1.57
CA GLY A 48 6.18 4.23 -1.04
C GLY A 48 5.61 5.14 -2.13
N CYS A 49 4.53 5.85 -1.82
CA CYS A 49 3.93 6.83 -2.71
C CYS A 49 3.74 8.19 -2.02
N ASN A 50 3.57 9.23 -2.84
CA ASN A 50 3.26 10.58 -2.34
C ASN A 50 1.87 10.57 -1.66
N PRO A 51 1.67 11.35 -0.58
CA PRO A 51 0.37 11.50 0.09
C PRO A 51 -0.83 11.75 -0.85
N ARG A 52 -0.66 12.52 -1.92
CA ARG A 52 -1.71 12.76 -2.94
C ARG A 52 -2.09 11.49 -3.70
N VAL A 53 -1.12 10.62 -3.99
CA VAL A 53 -1.39 9.31 -4.63
C VAL A 53 -2.04 8.37 -3.63
N ALA A 54 -1.55 8.32 -2.39
CA ALA A 54 -2.13 7.54 -1.30
C ALA A 54 -3.61 7.92 -1.07
N TRP A 55 -3.92 9.22 -1.02
CA TRP A 55 -5.28 9.73 -0.88
C TRP A 55 -6.19 9.25 -2.02
N ARG A 56 -5.75 9.32 -3.27
CA ARG A 56 -6.55 8.84 -4.41
C ARG A 56 -6.80 7.34 -4.37
N ILE A 57 -5.80 6.57 -3.95
CA ILE A 57 -5.93 5.11 -3.78
C ILE A 57 -6.94 4.82 -2.69
N ALA A 58 -6.76 5.39 -1.50
CA ALA A 58 -7.65 5.19 -0.35
C ALA A 58 -9.10 5.59 -0.69
N ASN A 59 -9.30 6.77 -1.28
CA ASN A 59 -10.61 7.24 -1.73
C ASN A 59 -11.25 6.32 -2.79
N THR A 60 -10.45 5.72 -3.68
CA THR A 60 -10.95 4.75 -4.67
C THR A 60 -11.39 3.44 -4.02
N LEU A 61 -10.71 3.04 -2.95
CA LEU A 61 -10.97 1.80 -2.21
C LEU A 61 -12.01 1.98 -1.09
N GLY A 62 -12.55 3.19 -0.89
CA GLY A 62 -13.50 3.48 0.17
C GLY A 62 -12.89 3.46 1.57
N ALA A 63 -11.57 3.71 1.69
CA ALA A 63 -10.85 3.73 2.95
C ALA A 63 -10.19 5.09 3.20
N THR A 64 -9.73 5.33 4.42
CA THR A 64 -8.90 6.49 4.76
C THR A 64 -7.42 6.22 4.49
N VAL A 65 -6.63 7.29 4.36
CA VAL A 65 -5.17 7.17 4.18
C VAL A 65 -4.54 6.51 5.40
N ASP A 66 -5.01 6.84 6.61
CA ASP A 66 -4.46 6.26 7.84
C ASP A 66 -4.74 4.76 7.94
N GLU A 67 -5.92 4.28 7.56
CA GLU A 67 -6.21 2.83 7.59
C GLU A 67 -5.30 2.02 6.65
N LEU A 68 -4.97 2.59 5.49
CA LEU A 68 -4.29 1.86 4.41
C LEU A 68 -2.77 2.09 4.36
N PHE A 69 -2.32 3.27 4.78
CA PHE A 69 -0.94 3.71 4.66
C PHE A 69 -0.36 4.15 6.01
N THR A 70 0.95 4.08 6.12
CA THR A 70 1.73 4.59 7.23
C THR A 70 2.92 5.35 6.71
N GLU A 71 3.35 6.36 7.45
CA GLU A 71 4.68 6.94 7.26
C GLU A 71 5.67 5.86 7.70
N SER A 72 6.44 5.29 6.75
CA SER A 72 7.53 4.39 7.14
C SER A 72 8.59 5.23 7.83
N LYS A 73 8.80 4.98 9.13
CA LYS A 73 10.07 5.35 9.74
C LYS A 73 11.15 4.51 9.07
N GLU A 74 12.07 5.19 8.40
CA GLU A 74 13.31 4.63 7.89
C GLU A 74 13.96 3.80 9.02
N GLY A 75 13.88 2.46 8.96
CA GLY A 75 14.46 1.62 10.03
C GLY A 75 13.94 0.19 10.20
N GLU A 76 12.70 -0.15 9.82
CA GLU A 76 12.16 -1.50 10.10
C GLU A 76 12.19 -2.39 8.84
N PRO A 77 12.93 -3.53 8.85
CA PRO A 77 12.88 -4.49 7.76
C PRO A 77 11.52 -5.19 7.77
N GLY A 78 10.59 -4.70 6.95
CA GLY A 78 9.32 -5.33 6.65
C GLY A 78 9.50 -6.60 5.81
N GLY A 79 10.14 -7.61 6.37
CA GLY A 79 10.07 -9.01 5.95
C GLY A 79 9.67 -9.80 7.18
N GLY A 80 8.47 -10.36 7.20
CA GLY A 80 8.08 -11.25 8.28
C GLY A 80 9.13 -12.33 8.46
N ASP A 81 9.54 -12.58 9.69
CA ASP A 81 10.34 -13.75 10.05
C ASP A 81 9.45 -15.00 9.99
N PRO A 82 9.55 -15.89 8.98
CA PRO A 82 8.91 -17.20 9.05
C PRO A 82 9.60 -18.18 10.02
N THR A 83 10.62 -17.77 10.78
CA THR A 83 11.48 -18.70 11.55
C THR A 83 11.15 -18.81 13.05
N SER A 84 10.00 -18.29 13.52
CA SER A 84 9.55 -18.53 14.91
C SER A 84 8.79 -19.86 15.13
N ILE A 85 8.74 -20.72 14.10
CA ILE A 85 8.46 -22.16 14.21
C ILE A 85 9.85 -22.81 14.06
N VAL A 86 10.58 -23.14 15.13
CA VAL A 86 10.32 -24.26 16.04
C VAL A 86 10.87 -23.93 17.43
N ALA A 87 10.01 -24.00 18.44
CA ALA A 87 10.38 -24.24 19.83
C ALA A 87 10.47 -25.76 20.07
N ALA A 88 11.54 -26.23 20.71
CA ALA A 88 11.61 -27.36 21.66
C ALA A 88 13.07 -27.62 22.05
#